data_AF-A0A1Y1VRB6-F1
#
_entry.id   AF-A0A1Y1VRB6-F1
#
_cell.length_a   1.000
_cell.length_b   1.000
_cell.length_c   1.000
_cell.angle_alpha   90.00
_cell.angle_beta   90.00
_cell.angle_gamma   90.00
#
_symmetry.space_group_name_H-M   'P 1'
#
loop_
_entity.id
_entity.type
_entity.pdbx_description
1 polymer ?
#
loop_
_entity_poly.entity_id
_entity_poly.type
_entity_poly.pdbx_seq_one_letter_code
_entity_poly.pdbx_strand_id
1 'polypeptide(L)'
;MKPPGQTQESIPYHTYTEENVASTLETDIQVGLTTNEAKQRLEKYGPNEMSGQGGPSAFRVLFRQIANALTLVLIIAMAIAFSAGGNYGEGGKSCGRIHKRTGTSNIFLLAL
;
A
#
# COMPACT_ATOMS: atom_id res chain seq x y z
N MET A 1 46.16 -4.96 -13.94
CA MET A 1 44.88 -5.32 -13.29
C MET A 1 43.96 -4.10 -13.26
N LYS A 2 42.77 -4.18 -13.86
CA LYS A 2 41.70 -3.18 -13.71
C LYS A 2 40.93 -3.49 -12.40
N PRO A 3 40.67 -2.51 -11.52
CA PRO A 3 39.96 -2.76 -10.26
C PRO A 3 38.51 -3.25 -10.53
N PRO A 4 38.02 -4.27 -9.79
CA PRO A 4 36.65 -4.76 -9.94
C PRO A 4 35.69 -3.77 -9.29
N GLY A 5 34.98 -2.98 -10.10
CA GLY A 5 34.00 -2.00 -9.60
C GLY A 5 33.83 -0.71 -10.40
N GLN A 6 34.38 -0.59 -11.61
CA GLN A 6 34.06 0.55 -12.48
C GLN A 6 32.85 0.22 -13.37
N THR A 7 31.65 0.45 -12.87
CA THR A 7 30.55 0.88 -13.74
C THR A 7 31.05 2.13 -14.44
N GLN A 8 31.12 2.11 -15.78
CA GLN A 8 31.49 3.29 -16.56
C GLN A 8 30.63 4.46 -16.07
N GLU A 9 31.25 5.52 -15.59
CA GLU A 9 30.56 6.70 -15.09
C GLU A 9 29.90 7.37 -16.29
N SER A 10 28.69 6.92 -16.65
CA SER A 10 27.92 7.46 -17.76
C SER A 10 27.55 8.88 -17.38
N ILE A 11 28.11 9.85 -18.10
CA ILE A 11 27.76 11.26 -17.93
C ILE A 11 26.22 11.34 -18.00
N PRO A 12 25.56 11.98 -17.02
CA PRO A 12 24.11 12.00 -17.01
C PRO A 12 23.57 12.66 -18.28
N TYR A 13 22.60 12.03 -18.95
CA TYR A 13 22.00 12.53 -20.20
C TYR A 13 21.45 13.97 -20.08
N HIS A 14 21.11 14.42 -18.88
CA HIS A 14 20.67 15.80 -18.62
C HIS A 14 21.79 16.86 -18.71
N THR A 15 23.05 16.44 -18.83
CA THR A 15 24.22 17.32 -18.95
C THR A 15 24.69 17.47 -20.40
N TYR A 16 24.06 16.74 -21.33
CA TYR A 16 24.40 16.80 -22.76
C TYR A 16 23.82 18.06 -23.40
N THR A 17 24.58 18.67 -24.32
CA THR A 17 24.03 19.72 -25.20
C THR A 17 23.07 19.10 -26.22
N GLU A 18 22.19 19.92 -26.78
CA GLU A 18 21.17 19.51 -27.75
C GLU A 18 21.74 18.75 -28.96
N GLU A 19 22.90 19.16 -29.48
CA GLU A 19 23.58 18.49 -30.59
C GLU A 19 24.16 17.13 -30.20
N ASN A 20 24.66 17.01 -28.97
CA ASN A 20 25.20 15.76 -28.46
C ASN A 20 24.09 14.75 -28.18
N VAL A 21 22.92 15.20 -27.70
CA VAL A 21 21.72 14.36 -27.56
C VAL A 21 21.23 13.89 -28.93
N ALA A 22 21.15 14.81 -29.90
CA ALA A 22 20.71 14.51 -31.26
C ALA A 22 21.60 13.48 -31.96
N SER A 23 22.92 13.62 -31.81
CA SER A 23 23.91 12.68 -32.35
C SER A 23 23.84 11.31 -31.66
N THR A 24 23.65 11.28 -30.34
CA THR A 24 23.58 10.03 -29.56
C THR A 24 22.29 9.25 -29.84
N LEU A 25 21.18 9.96 -30.07
CA LEU A 25 19.87 9.38 -30.36
C LEU A 25 19.58 9.24 -31.86
N GLU A 26 20.57 9.56 -32.72
CA GLU A 26 20.45 9.58 -34.18
C GLU A 26 19.13 10.23 -34.61
N THR A 27 18.87 11.44 -34.10
CA THR A 27 17.63 12.18 -34.37
C THR A 27 17.95 13.57 -34.86
N ASP A 28 17.15 14.07 -35.80
CA ASP A 28 17.20 15.46 -36.20
C ASP A 28 16.48 16.33 -35.15
N ILE A 29 17.05 17.49 -34.79
CA ILE A 29 16.48 18.42 -33.80
C ILE A 29 15.31 19.23 -34.38
N GLN A 30 15.35 19.54 -35.67
CA GLN A 30 14.39 20.41 -36.36
C GLN A 30 13.21 19.61 -36.90
N VAL A 31 13.47 18.42 -37.44
CA VAL A 31 12.45 17.59 -38.14
C VAL A 31 12.00 16.40 -37.29
N GLY A 32 12.83 15.94 -36.34
CA GLY A 32 12.56 14.75 -35.53
C GLY A 32 12.81 13.44 -36.30
N LEU A 33 12.22 12.34 -35.81
CA LEU A 33 12.34 11.02 -36.45
C LEU A 33 11.37 10.89 -37.63
N THR A 34 11.80 10.17 -38.66
CA THR A 34 10.89 9.76 -39.72
C THR A 34 9.89 8.71 -39.22
N THR A 35 8.71 8.61 -39.85
CA THR A 35 7.69 7.61 -39.48
C THR A 35 8.19 6.16 -39.64
N ASN A 36 9.12 5.93 -40.55
CA ASN A 36 9.71 4.60 -40.75
C ASN A 36 10.70 4.25 -39.63
N GLU A 37 11.57 5.18 -39.24
CA GLU A 37 12.47 5.00 -38.09
C GLU A 37 11.71 4.89 -36.77
N ALA A 38 10.65 5.68 -36.59
CA ALA A 38 9.78 5.58 -35.42
C ALA A 38 9.14 4.19 -35.31
N LYS A 39 8.68 3.60 -36.42
CA LYS A 39 8.15 2.22 -36.44
C LYS A 39 9.23 1.19 -36.13
N GLN A 40 10.41 1.29 -36.75
CA GLN A 40 11.53 0.39 -36.46
C GLN A 40 11.97 0.46 -34.98
N ARG A 41 12.00 1.67 -34.40
CA ARG A 41 12.28 1.86 -32.98
C ARG A 41 11.17 1.30 -32.10
N LEU A 42 9.90 1.45 -32.49
CA LEU A 42 8.77 0.87 -31.77
C LEU A 42 8.83 -0.67 -31.76
N GLU A 43 9.24 -1.29 -32.86
CA GLU A 43 9.45 -2.75 -32.93
C GLU A 43 10.66 -3.20 -32.09
N LYS A 44 11.74 -2.39 -32.06
CA LYS A 44 12.98 -2.71 -31.33
C LYS A 44 12.86 -2.52 -29.81
N TYR A 45 12.24 -1.43 -29.37
CA TYR A 45 12.16 -1.06 -27.95
C TYR A 45 10.82 -1.43 -27.31
N GLY A 46 9.82 -1.79 -28.13
CA GLY A 46 8.46 -2.04 -27.68
C GLY A 46 7.67 -0.74 -27.46
N PRO A 47 6.36 -0.86 -27.18
CA PRO A 47 5.55 0.29 -26.80
C PRO A 47 6.12 0.92 -25.53
N ASN A 48 6.19 2.26 -25.51
CA ASN A 48 6.62 3.03 -24.33
C ASN A 48 5.50 3.05 -23.27
N GLU A 49 5.09 1.86 -22.85
CA GLU A 49 4.13 1.64 -21.80
C GLU A 49 4.87 1.01 -20.63
N MET A 50 4.84 1.69 -19.49
CA MET A 50 5.27 1.09 -18.24
C MET A 50 4.38 -0.11 -18.02
N SER A 51 4.95 -1.32 -18.08
CA SER A 51 4.22 -2.56 -17.88
C SER A 51 3.53 -2.47 -16.53
N GLY A 52 2.23 -2.20 -16.59
CA GLY A 52 1.39 -2.07 -15.42
C GLY A 52 1.34 -3.44 -14.78
N GLN A 53 2.22 -3.67 -13.82
CA GLN A 53 2.11 -4.82 -12.93
C GLN A 53 0.74 -4.68 -12.28
N GLY A 54 -0.21 -5.49 -12.76
CA GLY A 54 -1.63 -5.35 -12.48
C GLY A 54 -1.82 -5.00 -11.01
N GLY A 55 -2.55 -3.90 -10.77
CA GLY A 55 -2.75 -3.36 -9.43
C GLY A 55 -3.12 -4.48 -8.46
N PRO A 56 -2.70 -4.38 -7.20
CA PRO A 56 -2.89 -5.48 -6.25
C PRO A 56 -4.38 -5.83 -6.21
N SER A 57 -4.71 -7.09 -6.51
CA SER A 57 -6.09 -7.56 -6.54
C SER A 57 -6.78 -7.15 -5.23
N ALA A 58 -7.97 -6.53 -5.31
CA ALA A 58 -8.67 -5.99 -4.14
C ALA A 58 -8.74 -7.00 -2.98
N PHE A 59 -8.95 -8.28 -3.30
CA PHE A 59 -8.91 -9.38 -2.34
C PHE A 59 -7.55 -9.55 -1.65
N ARG A 60 -6.43 -9.48 -2.38
CA ARG A 60 -5.08 -9.56 -1.81
C ARG A 60 -4.80 -8.39 -0.87
N VAL A 61 -5.32 -7.19 -1.17
CA VAL A 61 -5.22 -6.02 -0.29
C VAL A 61 -6.05 -6.23 0.98
N LEU A 62 -7.26 -6.76 0.86
CA LEU A 62 -8.15 -7.04 1.98
C LEU A 62 -7.56 -8.10 2.93
N PHE A 63 -7.02 -9.20 2.40
CA PHE A 63 -6.35 -10.22 3.22
C PHE A 63 -5.12 -9.66 3.94
N ARG A 64 -4.38 -8.73 3.33
CA ARG A 64 -3.26 -8.06 3.98
C ARG A 64 -3.71 -7.18 5.17
N GLN A 65 -4.90 -6.58 5.11
CA GLN A 65 -5.47 -5.83 6.25
C GLN A 65 -5.96 -6.74 7.38
N ILE A 66 -6.53 -7.90 7.03
CA ILE A 66 -6.95 -8.92 8.01
C ILE A 66 -5.73 -9.61 8.66
N ALA A 67 -4.64 -9.80 7.91
CA ALA A 67 -3.39 -10.36 8.41
C ALA A 67 -2.61 -9.42 9.35
N ASN A 68 -3.12 -8.21 9.62
CA ASN A 68 -2.59 -7.38 10.70
C ASN A 68 -2.77 -8.11 12.04
N ALA A 69 -1.72 -8.17 12.85
CA ALA A 69 -1.71 -8.85 14.15
C ALA A 69 -2.87 -8.40 15.06
N LEU A 70 -3.25 -7.11 14.99
CA LEU A 70 -4.39 -6.56 15.73
C LEU A 70 -5.75 -7.10 15.25
N THR A 71 -5.95 -7.26 13.94
CA THR A 71 -7.20 -7.81 13.41
C THR A 71 -7.34 -9.29 13.77
N LEU A 72 -6.22 -10.02 13.77
CA LEU A 72 -6.20 -11.44 14.11
C LEU A 72 -6.58 -11.70 15.58
N VAL A 73 -6.08 -10.88 16.52
CA VAL A 73 -6.47 -11.00 17.93
C VAL A 73 -7.94 -10.65 18.15
N LEU A 74 -8.50 -9.69 17.40
CA LEU A 74 -9.93 -9.35 17.48
C LEU A 74 -10.82 -10.48 16.94
N ILE A 75 -10.43 -11.15 15.85
CA ILE A 75 -11.16 -12.30 15.32
C ILE A 75 -11.15 -13.47 16.32
N ILE A 76 -10.00 -13.73 16.95
CA ILE A 76 -9.88 -14.78 17.98
C ILE A 76 -10.75 -14.42 19.19
N ALA A 77 -10.68 -13.17 19.68
CA ALA A 77 -11.50 -12.71 20.78
C ALA A 77 -13.00 -12.79 20.46
N MET A 78 -13.41 -12.45 19.23
CA MET A 78 -14.78 -12.60 18.75
C MET A 78 -15.21 -14.07 18.73
N ALA A 79 -14.36 -14.97 18.22
CA ALA A 79 -14.65 -16.39 18.19
C ALA A 79 -14.79 -16.99 19.60
N ILE A 80 -13.94 -16.56 20.54
CA ILE A 80 -14.02 -16.94 21.96
C ILE A 80 -15.27 -16.36 22.62
N ALA A 81 -15.61 -15.10 22.38
CA ALA A 81 -16.80 -14.47 22.93
C ALA A 81 -18.09 -15.10 22.38
N PHE A 82 -18.09 -15.51 21.10
CA PHE A 82 -19.20 -16.22 20.49
C PHE A 82 -19.32 -17.66 21.01
N SER A 83 -18.20 -18.37 21.16
CA SER A 83 -18.20 -19.74 21.69
C SER A 83 -18.54 -19.77 23.19
N ALA A 84 -18.02 -18.82 23.97
CA ALA A 84 -18.36 -18.64 25.38
C ALA A 84 -19.78 -18.09 25.57
N GLY A 85 -20.24 -17.24 24.66
CA GLY A 85 -21.57 -16.62 24.64
C GLY A 85 -22.67 -17.53 24.08
N GLY A 86 -22.38 -18.76 23.67
CA GLY A 86 -23.38 -19.73 23.19
C GLY A 86 -24.46 -20.12 24.22
N ASN A 87 -24.40 -19.59 25.45
CA ASN A 87 -25.39 -19.79 26.51
C ASN A 87 -26.19 -18.52 26.86
N TYR A 88 -26.57 -17.68 25.88
CA TYR A 88 -27.65 -16.69 26.11
C TYR A 88 -29.03 -17.36 26.06
N GLY A 89 -29.23 -18.37 26.92
CA GLY A 89 -30.54 -18.61 27.48
C GLY A 89 -30.81 -17.51 28.51
N GLU A 90 -31.86 -16.72 28.28
CA GLU A 90 -32.51 -15.89 29.32
C GLU A 90 -31.70 -14.69 29.90
N GLY A 91 -31.24 -13.77 29.04
CA GLY A 91 -30.73 -12.45 29.49
C GLY A 91 -31.69 -11.27 29.27
N GLY A 92 -32.82 -11.48 28.61
CA GLY A 92 -33.70 -10.42 28.10
C GLY A 92 -34.76 -9.92 29.08
N LYS A 93 -34.46 -9.70 30.38
CA LYS A 93 -35.43 -9.13 31.36
C LYS A 93 -34.76 -8.37 32.52
N SER A 94 -33.89 -7.38 32.27
CA SER A 94 -33.51 -6.44 33.35
C SER A 94 -33.24 -4.99 32.95
N CYS A 95 -33.57 -4.59 31.72
CA CYS A 95 -33.50 -3.18 31.27
C CYS A 95 -34.55 -2.25 31.95
N GLY A 96 -35.16 -2.65 33.06
CA GLY A 96 -36.30 -1.95 33.66
C GLY A 96 -36.26 -1.84 35.18
N ARG A 97 -35.12 -1.53 35.80
CA ARG A 97 -35.11 -1.04 37.19
C ARG A 97 -33.85 -0.24 37.56
N ILE A 98 -33.64 0.89 36.88
CA ILE A 98 -32.79 1.98 37.38
C ILE A 98 -33.68 3.21 37.63
N HIS A 99 -34.50 3.12 38.68
CA HIS A 99 -35.14 4.30 39.27
C HIS A 99 -35.06 4.20 40.80
N LYS A 100 -34.29 5.14 41.36
CA LYS A 100 -34.23 5.59 42.75
C LYS A 100 -33.65 4.61 43.79
N ARG A 101 -32.35 4.76 44.05
CA ARG A 101 -31.82 5.03 45.41
C ARG A 101 -30.54 5.85 45.31
N THR A 102 -30.69 7.17 45.27
CA THR A 102 -29.61 8.11 45.60
C THR A 102 -29.63 8.27 47.11
N GLY A 103 -28.55 7.87 47.78
CA GLY A 103 -28.36 8.07 49.21
C GLY A 103 -27.62 6.90 49.84
N THR A 104 -26.30 7.00 49.94
CA THR A 104 -25.57 7.31 51.17
C THR A 104 -24.06 7.14 50.91
N SER A 105 -23.38 8.29 50.91
CA SER A 105 -22.04 8.62 51.40
C SER A 105 -20.91 7.57 51.47
N ASN A 106 -19.70 8.03 51.12
CA ASN A 106 -18.37 7.49 51.48
C ASN A 106 -17.65 6.47 50.56
N ILE A 107 -17.59 6.71 49.25
CA ILE A 107 -16.55 6.09 48.40
C ILE A 107 -15.49 7.08 47.91
N PHE A 108 -15.67 8.39 48.13
CA PHE A 108 -14.75 9.42 47.65
C PHE A 108 -13.57 9.74 48.58
N LEU A 109 -13.39 9.00 49.70
CA LEU A 109 -12.42 9.33 50.75
C LEU A 109 -11.23 8.35 50.89
N LEU A 110 -11.05 7.44 49.94
CA LEU A 110 -9.99 6.40 49.97
C LEU A 110 -8.94 6.54 48.84
N ALA A 111 -8.72 7.76 48.34
CA ALA A 111 -7.70 8.03 47.31
C ALA A 111 -6.75 9.19 47.67
N LEU A 112 -6.45 9.35 48.96
CA LEU A 112 -5.30 10.12 49.46
C LEU A 112 -4.41 9.19 50.28
#